data_AF-A0A968PI16-F1
#
_entry.id   AF-A0A968PI16-F1
#
_cell.length_a   1.000
_cell.length_b   1.000
_cell.length_c   1.000
_cell.angle_alpha   90.00
_cell.angle_beta   90.00
_cell.angle_gamma   90.00
#
_symmetry.space_group_name_H-M   'P 1'
#
loop_
_entity.id
_entity.type
_entity.pdbx_description
1 polymer ?
#
loop_
_entity_poly.entity_id
_entity_poly.type
_entity_poly.pdbx_seq_one_letter_code
_entity_poly.pdbx_strand_id
1 'polypeptide(L)'
;MLDQDVESATAALNSVGKVQNKELRLTLDDISTICEMGRYYADKIRGATYVALARRSKLQADKDQAIEALTKAAEHYQNYVSLITNHHVNQIWFNRVGILNFKNQIADALADIEIARKIEVQ
;
A
#
# COMPACT_ATOMS: atom_id res chain seq x y z
N MET A 1 -13.11 2.35 7.03
CA MET A 1 -12.43 1.86 8.26
C MET A 1 -10.94 2.10 8.13
N LEU A 2 -10.21 1.41 7.24
CA LEU A 2 -8.77 1.62 7.07
C LEU A 2 -8.37 3.07 6.76
N ASP A 3 -9.03 3.75 5.83
CA ASP A 3 -8.67 5.14 5.51
C ASP A 3 -8.91 6.07 6.70
N GLN A 4 -10.02 5.88 7.43
CA GLN A 4 -10.35 6.68 8.61
C GLN A 4 -9.28 6.51 9.71
N ASP A 5 -8.82 5.28 9.94
CA ASP A 5 -7.78 4.98 10.92
C ASP A 5 -6.45 5.62 10.51
N VAL A 6 -6.09 5.52 9.22
CA VAL A 6 -4.89 6.14 8.66
C VAL A 6 -4.96 7.67 8.73
N GLU A 7 -6.09 8.27 8.38
CA GLU A 7 -6.31 9.72 8.45
C GLU A 7 -6.17 10.22 9.88
N SER A 8 -6.77 9.50 10.84
CA SER A 8 -6.69 9.84 12.26
C SER A 8 -5.25 9.75 12.77
N ALA A 9 -4.53 8.68 12.41
CA ALA A 9 -3.12 8.52 12.78
C ALA A 9 -2.23 9.58 12.12
N THR A 10 -2.46 9.90 10.85
CA THR A 10 -1.73 10.95 10.12
C THR A 10 -1.97 12.32 10.75
N ALA A 11 -3.20 12.63 11.14
CA ALA A 11 -3.53 13.87 11.83
C ALA A 11 -2.82 13.97 13.18
N ALA A 12 -2.78 12.86 13.95
CA ALA A 12 -2.04 12.79 15.20
C ALA A 12 -0.54 13.01 14.97
N LEU A 13 0.07 12.35 13.97
CA LEU A 13 1.47 12.53 13.59
C LEU A 13 1.79 14.00 13.27
N ASN A 14 0.95 14.66 12.47
CA ASN A 14 1.12 16.06 12.08
C ASN A 14 0.98 17.04 13.26
N SER A 15 0.25 16.64 14.32
CA SER A 15 0.11 17.45 15.53
C SER A 15 1.35 17.38 16.43
N VAL A 16 2.21 16.37 16.25
CA VAL A 16 3.45 16.24 17.01
C VAL A 16 4.47 17.22 16.46
N GLY A 17 4.89 18.17 17.29
CA GLY A 17 5.94 19.12 16.96
C GLY A 17 7.33 18.47 16.85
N LYS A 18 8.37 19.29 16.85
CA LYS A 18 9.76 18.81 16.69
C LYS A 18 10.17 17.89 17.86
N VAL A 19 10.49 16.64 17.55
CA VAL A 19 10.90 15.61 18.54
C VAL A 19 12.42 15.51 18.64
N GLN A 20 12.96 15.61 19.86
CA GLN A 20 14.38 15.37 20.13
C GLN A 20 14.66 13.97 20.68
N ASN A 21 13.69 13.35 21.36
CA ASN A 21 13.86 12.00 21.90
C ASN A 21 13.93 10.98 20.76
N LYS A 22 14.99 10.15 20.75
CA LYS A 22 15.23 9.16 19.70
C LYS A 22 14.09 8.13 19.60
N GLU A 23 13.67 7.55 20.72
CA GLU A 23 12.68 6.48 20.74
C GLU A 23 11.30 6.98 20.31
N LEU A 24 10.91 8.18 20.74
CA LEU A 24 9.69 8.81 20.25
C LEU A 24 9.74 9.06 18.74
N ARG A 25 10.87 9.54 18.20
CA ARG A 25 11.01 9.72 16.74
C ARG A 25 10.84 8.41 15.99
N LEU A 26 11.52 7.34 16.42
CA LEU A 26 11.38 6.01 15.80
C LEU A 26 9.94 5.49 15.88
N THR A 27 9.25 5.72 17.00
CA THR A 27 7.84 5.34 17.15
C THR A 27 6.94 6.07 16.15
N LEU A 28 7.19 7.36 15.89
CA LEU A 28 6.44 8.13 14.90
C LEU A 28 6.74 7.67 13.47
N ASP A 29 7.99 7.28 13.19
CA ASP A 29 8.39 6.68 11.91
C ASP A 29 7.69 5.32 11.70
N ASP A 30 7.55 4.51 12.75
CA ASP A 30 6.82 3.24 12.71
C ASP A 30 5.33 3.45 12.43
N ILE A 31 4.68 4.42 13.10
CA ILE A 31 3.29 4.77 12.83
C ILE A 31 3.12 5.25 11.38
N SER A 32 4.05 6.07 10.86
CA SER A 32 4.05 6.52 9.47
C SER A 32 4.18 5.35 8.49
N THR A 33 5.05 4.39 8.82
CA THR A 33 5.24 3.16 8.04
C THR A 33 3.95 2.32 8.00
N ILE A 34 3.26 2.15 9.13
CA ILE A 34 1.96 1.46 9.19
C ILE A 34 0.87 2.24 8.45
N CYS A 35 0.90 3.56 8.44
CA CYS A 35 -0.03 4.37 7.66
C CYS A 35 0.09 4.08 6.16
N GLU A 36 1.31 4.05 5.60
CA GLU A 36 1.50 3.69 4.18
C GLU A 36 1.03 2.25 3.88
N MET A 37 1.26 1.30 4.80
CA MET A 37 0.73 -0.06 4.66
C MET A 37 -0.81 -0.09 4.69
N GLY A 38 -1.44 0.74 5.54
CA GLY A 38 -2.89 0.89 5.61
C GLY A 38 -3.48 1.42 4.31
N ARG A 39 -2.88 2.48 3.74
CA ARG A 39 -3.27 3.05 2.43
C ARG A 39 -3.12 2.02 1.32
N TYR A 40 -1.98 1.32 1.29
CA TYR A 40 -1.73 0.24 0.35
C TYR A 40 -2.87 -0.79 0.35
N TYR A 41 -3.24 -1.32 1.52
CA TYR A 41 -4.29 -2.34 1.58
C TYR A 41 -5.67 -1.80 1.26
N ALA A 42 -5.99 -0.57 1.68
CA ALA A 42 -7.26 0.05 1.33
C ALA A 42 -7.43 0.13 -0.20
N ASP A 43 -6.42 0.64 -0.90
CA ASP A 43 -6.45 0.77 -2.36
C ASP A 43 -6.30 -0.57 -3.08
N LYS A 44 -5.54 -1.53 -2.54
CA LYS A 44 -5.44 -2.88 -3.09
C LYS A 44 -6.78 -3.61 -3.05
N ILE A 45 -7.55 -3.47 -1.97
CA ILE A 45 -8.89 -4.05 -1.84
C ILE A 45 -9.86 -3.39 -2.83
N ARG A 46 -9.83 -2.05 -2.93
CA ARG A 46 -10.64 -1.32 -3.94
C ARG A 46 -10.31 -1.77 -5.36
N GLY A 47 -9.03 -1.79 -5.70
CA GLY A 47 -8.53 -2.22 -7.00
C GLY A 47 -8.98 -3.63 -7.35
N ALA A 48 -8.82 -4.59 -6.43
CA ALA A 48 -9.29 -5.97 -6.62
C ALA A 48 -10.82 -6.05 -6.83
N THR A 49 -11.59 -5.22 -6.12
CA THR A 49 -13.05 -5.14 -6.26
C THR A 49 -13.42 -4.63 -7.65
N TYR A 50 -12.79 -3.54 -8.12
CA TYR A 50 -13.03 -3.00 -9.45
C TYR A 50 -12.55 -3.93 -10.57
N VAL A 51 -11.46 -4.68 -10.37
CA VAL A 51 -11.05 -5.75 -11.30
C VAL A 51 -12.17 -6.79 -11.45
N ALA A 52 -12.78 -7.22 -10.34
CA ALA A 52 -13.89 -8.16 -10.38
C ALA A 52 -15.14 -7.57 -11.06
N LEU A 53 -15.45 -6.30 -10.79
CA LEU A 53 -16.54 -5.57 -11.45
C LEU A 53 -16.30 -5.46 -12.95
N ALA A 54 -15.15 -4.93 -13.39
CA ALA A 54 -14.80 -4.76 -14.79
C ALA A 54 -14.84 -6.09 -15.58
N ARG A 55 -14.38 -7.19 -14.96
CA ARG A 55 -14.48 -8.53 -15.57
C ARG A 55 -15.93 -8.96 -15.82
N ARG A 56 -16.85 -8.57 -14.94
CA ARG A 56 -18.28 -8.93 -15.00
C ARG A 56 -19.10 -7.96 -15.86
N SER A 57 -18.95 -6.66 -15.63
CA SER A 57 -19.72 -5.58 -16.27
C SER A 57 -19.21 -5.24 -17.66
N LYS A 58 -17.91 -5.49 -17.93
CA LYS A 58 -17.21 -5.09 -19.16
C LYS A 58 -17.24 -3.58 -19.41
N LEU A 59 -17.46 -2.77 -18.37
CA LEU A 59 -17.45 -1.31 -18.48
C LEU A 59 -16.03 -0.75 -18.39
N GLN A 60 -15.68 0.15 -19.30
CA GLN A 60 -14.40 0.88 -19.27
C GLN A 60 -14.21 1.64 -17.95
N ALA A 61 -15.28 2.23 -17.40
CA ALA A 61 -15.22 2.97 -16.14
C ALA A 61 -14.73 2.11 -14.96
N ASP A 62 -15.20 0.87 -14.84
CA ASP A 62 -14.76 -0.05 -13.77
C ASP A 62 -13.29 -0.43 -13.95
N LYS A 63 -12.84 -0.61 -15.21
CA LYS A 63 -11.44 -0.88 -15.53
C LYS A 63 -10.54 0.30 -15.16
N ASP A 64 -10.97 1.53 -15.46
CA ASP A 64 -10.21 2.73 -15.13
C ASP A 64 -10.07 2.90 -13.62
N GLN A 65 -11.15 2.67 -12.87
CA GLN A 65 -11.13 2.67 -11.40
C GLN A 65 -10.22 1.59 -10.83
N ALA A 66 -10.19 0.39 -11.43
CA ALA A 66 -9.26 -0.67 -11.03
C ALA A 66 -7.80 -0.24 -11.21
N ILE A 67 -7.47 0.34 -12.37
CA ILE A 67 -6.10 0.79 -12.68
C ILE A 67 -5.70 1.92 -11.75
N GLU A 68 -6.57 2.90 -11.52
CA GLU A 68 -6.30 4.03 -10.63
C GLU A 68 -6.01 3.54 -9.20
N ALA A 69 -6.88 2.71 -8.62
CA ALA A 69 -6.70 2.21 -7.27
C ALA A 69 -5.44 1.34 -7.13
N LEU A 70 -5.16 0.45 -8.09
CA LEU A 70 -3.95 -0.38 -8.03
C LEU A 70 -2.67 0.42 -8.23
N THR A 71 -2.72 1.53 -8.98
CA THR A 71 -1.58 2.45 -9.12
C THR A 71 -1.28 3.15 -7.80
N LYS A 72 -2.29 3.71 -7.12
CA LYS A 72 -2.14 4.30 -5.77
C LYS A 72 -1.63 3.28 -4.77
N ALA A 73 -2.14 2.04 -4.81
CA ALA A 73 -1.63 0.97 -3.97
C ALA A 73 -0.12 0.74 -4.22
N ALA A 74 0.31 0.62 -5.47
CA ALA A 74 1.73 0.43 -5.79
C ALA A 74 2.60 1.59 -5.26
N GLU A 75 2.13 2.84 -5.37
CA GLU A 75 2.82 4.02 -4.82
C GLU A 75 2.95 3.94 -3.29
N HIS A 76 1.87 3.64 -2.57
CA HIS A 76 1.89 3.46 -1.12
C HIS A 76 2.81 2.33 -0.68
N TYR A 77 2.83 1.23 -1.44
CA TYR A 77 3.75 0.13 -1.16
C TYR A 77 5.22 0.55 -1.36
N GLN A 78 5.53 1.31 -2.41
CA GLN A 78 6.86 1.85 -2.62
C GLN A 78 7.31 2.78 -1.49
N ASN A 79 6.41 3.66 -1.02
CA ASN A 79 6.68 4.52 0.13
C ASN A 79 6.93 3.70 1.41
N TYR A 80 6.10 2.68 1.67
CA TYR A 80 6.31 1.75 2.76
C TYR A 80 7.69 1.07 2.68
N VAL A 81 8.07 0.56 1.51
CA VAL A 81 9.38 -0.07 1.31
C VAL A 81 10.51 0.93 1.55
N SER A 82 10.37 2.18 1.12
CA SER A 82 11.36 3.23 1.38
C SER A 82 11.53 3.48 2.89
N LEU A 83 10.43 3.59 3.63
CA LEU A 83 10.46 3.81 5.09
C LEU A 83 11.07 2.63 5.84
N ILE A 84 10.61 1.40 5.56
CA ILE A 84 11.10 0.22 6.28
C ILE A 84 12.56 -0.07 5.95
N THR A 85 13.01 0.22 4.73
CA THR A 85 14.40 -0.06 4.34
C THR A 85 15.46 0.84 4.95
N ASN A 86 15.04 2.00 5.47
CA ASN A 86 15.92 2.92 6.17
C ASN A 86 16.10 2.56 7.66
N HIS A 87 15.16 1.83 8.24
CA HIS A 87 15.05 1.70 9.70
C HIS A 87 14.99 0.26 10.22
N HIS A 88 14.68 -0.72 9.37
CA HIS A 88 14.36 -2.08 9.79
C HIS A 88 15.10 -3.15 8.99
N VAL A 89 14.97 -4.41 9.43
CA VAL A 89 15.54 -5.56 8.74
C VAL A 89 14.78 -5.82 7.44
N ASN A 90 15.50 -5.72 6.32
CA ASN A 90 14.95 -5.73 4.96
C ASN A 90 14.47 -7.09 4.45
N GLN A 91 14.78 -8.15 5.19
CA GLN A 91 14.41 -9.51 4.85
C GLN A 91 13.99 -10.26 6.10
N ILE A 92 12.78 -10.80 6.08
CA ILE A 92 12.24 -11.56 7.20
C ILE A 92 11.93 -12.96 6.69
N TRP A 93 12.41 -13.97 7.42
CA TRP A 93 12.04 -15.34 7.15
C TRP A 93 10.69 -15.65 7.80
N PHE A 94 9.74 -16.11 7.00
CA PHE A 94 8.43 -16.58 7.45
C PHE A 94 8.31 -18.09 7.24
N ASN A 95 7.79 -18.78 8.26
CA ASN A 95 7.65 -20.24 8.30
C ASN A 95 7.00 -20.86 7.05
N ARG A 96 6.07 -20.16 6.38
CA ARG A 96 5.27 -20.68 5.26
C ARG A 96 5.70 -20.18 3.88
N VAL A 97 6.17 -18.94 3.79
CA VAL A 97 6.40 -18.25 2.50
C VAL A 97 7.90 -18.02 2.22
N GLY A 98 8.77 -18.52 3.10
CA GLY A 98 10.21 -18.39 2.95
C GLY A 98 10.69 -16.98 3.28
N ILE A 99 11.73 -16.53 2.55
CA ILE A 99 12.31 -15.21 2.76
C ILE A 99 11.43 -14.17 2.07
N LEU A 100 10.83 -13.29 2.87
CA LEU A 100 10.17 -12.10 2.38
C LEU A 100 11.20 -11.00 2.18
N ASN A 101 11.37 -10.55 0.93
CA ASN A 101 12.10 -9.35 0.60
C ASN A 101 11.12 -8.29 0.11
N PHE A 102 10.96 -7.23 0.90
CA PHE A 102 9.99 -6.17 0.61
C PHE A 102 10.21 -5.48 -0.74
N LYS A 103 11.47 -5.38 -1.20
CA LYS A 103 11.77 -4.79 -2.53
C LYS A 103 11.26 -5.66 -3.67
N ASN A 104 11.34 -6.97 -3.53
CA ASN A 104 10.88 -7.89 -4.58
C ASN A 104 9.36 -7.80 -4.75
N GLN A 105 8.62 -7.53 -3.67
CA GLN A 105 7.16 -7.42 -3.70
C GLN A 105 6.64 -6.16 -4.39
N ILE A 106 7.50 -5.16 -4.66
CA ILE A 106 7.11 -4.02 -5.50
C ILE A 106 6.72 -4.52 -6.90
N ALA A 107 7.43 -5.53 -7.43
CA ALA A 107 7.09 -6.12 -8.72
C ALA A 107 5.71 -6.77 -8.70
N ASP A 108 5.32 -7.41 -7.61
CA ASP A 108 4.00 -8.02 -7.44
C ASP A 108 2.89 -6.95 -7.45
N ALA A 109 3.10 -5.83 -6.73
CA ALA A 109 2.14 -4.72 -6.71
C ALA A 109 1.99 -4.06 -8.11
N LEU A 110 3.08 -3.94 -8.86
CA LEU A 110 3.04 -3.43 -10.24
C LEU A 110 2.36 -4.44 -11.20
N ALA A 111 2.55 -5.74 -10.99
CA ALA A 111 1.91 -6.77 -11.79
C ALA A 111 0.38 -6.75 -11.66
N ASP A 112 -0.16 -6.38 -10.49
CA ASP A 112 -1.60 -6.21 -10.28
C ASP A 112 -2.20 -5.16 -11.27
N ILE A 113 -1.47 -4.07 -11.54
CA ILE A 113 -1.89 -3.03 -12.51
C ILE A 113 -1.99 -3.62 -13.92
N GLU A 114 -1.03 -4.45 -14.32
CA GLU A 114 -1.02 -5.13 -15.62
C GLU A 114 -2.20 -6.11 -15.76
N ILE A 115 -2.58 -6.78 -14.68
CA ILE A 115 -3.77 -7.64 -14.64
C ILE A 115 -5.03 -6.81 -14.95
N ALA A 116 -5.16 -5.61 -14.37
CA ALA A 116 -6.28 -4.72 -14.65
C ALA A 116 -6.26 -4.17 -16.08
N ARG A 117 -5.10 -3.79 -16.60
CA ARG A 117 -4.94 -3.29 -17.99
C ARG A 117 -5.37 -4.31 -19.05
N LYS A 118 -5.17 -5.59 -18.78
CA LYS A 118 -5.54 -6.69 -19.69
C LYS A 118 -7.02 -7.05 -19.68
N ILE A 119 -7.84 -6.44 -18.83
CA ILE A 119 -9.28 -6.69 -18.83
C ILE A 119 -9.88 -6.16 -20.14
N GLU A 120 -10.54 -7.03 -20.89
CA GLU A 120 -11.34 -6.66 -22.05
C GLU A 120 -12.64 -6.02 -21.59
N VAL A 121 -12.98 -4.88 -22.18
CA VAL A 121 -14.18 -4.06 -21.93
C VAL A 121 -14.84 -3.71 -23.26
N GLN A 122 -16.13 -3.39 -23.22
CA GLN A 122 -16.96 -3.03 -24.38
C GLN A 122 -16.89 -1.53 -24.69
#